data_AF-A0A1F7Z328-F1
#
_entry.id   AF-A0A1F7Z328-F1
#
_cell.length_a   1.000
_cell.length_b   1.000
_cell.length_c   1.000
_cell.angle_alpha   90.00
_cell.angle_beta   90.00
_cell.angle_gamma   90.00
#
_symmetry.space_group_name_H-M   'P 1'
#
loop_
_entity.id
_entity.type
_entity.pdbx_description
1 polymer ?
#
loop_
_entity_poly.entity_id
_entity_poly.type
_entity_poly.pdbx_seq_one_letter_code
_entity_poly.pdbx_strand_id
1 'polypeptide(L)'
;MSSINPEEFEGYADQIETGGREGKLRRKKHSRSRDLVNRAVAEQDKRIAQENRAREAEEIIKKQLSHFPPLDSDEGIKKAKIYTRWLRDSFDQDYPILSEGDVKFQYTVASVHAGGQKRQKSETAVVAIHIPTLTRARNEDETSREINKDRAFNTLYTPLERHLSLWKDLLKPEDGNSSVIENKVEKILQDLSLEKQKT
;
A
#
# COMPACT_ATOMS: atom_id res chain seq x y z
N MET A 1 -14.58 -14.37 -36.87
CA MET A 1 -13.82 -15.49 -36.25
C MET A 1 -12.73 -15.89 -37.23
N SER A 2 -11.50 -15.45 -37.00
CA SER A 2 -10.33 -15.86 -37.79
C SER A 2 -9.41 -16.66 -36.86
N SER A 3 -9.34 -17.95 -37.13
CA SER A 3 -8.54 -18.96 -36.44
C SER A 3 -7.06 -18.60 -36.50
N ILE A 4 -6.44 -18.44 -35.34
CA ILE A 4 -4.98 -18.38 -35.20
C ILE A 4 -4.47 -19.80 -35.45
N ASN A 5 -3.59 -19.95 -36.44
CA ASN A 5 -3.02 -21.24 -36.85
C ASN A 5 -1.89 -21.62 -35.87
N PRO A 6 -1.95 -22.77 -35.17
CA PRO A 6 -0.99 -23.11 -34.10
C PRO A 6 0.40 -23.56 -34.59
N GLU A 7 0.65 -23.59 -35.90
CA GLU A 7 1.93 -24.04 -36.48
C GLU A 7 3.00 -22.93 -36.64
N GLU A 8 2.69 -21.66 -36.34
CA GLU A 8 3.68 -20.58 -36.41
C GLU A 8 4.60 -20.48 -35.17
N PHE A 9 4.49 -21.41 -34.20
CA PHE A 9 5.23 -21.37 -32.92
C PHE A 9 6.40 -22.38 -32.81
N GLU A 10 6.64 -23.21 -33.83
CA GLU A 10 7.77 -24.15 -33.85
C GLU A 10 8.89 -23.64 -34.77
N GLY A 11 9.72 -22.73 -34.25
CA GLY A 11 10.92 -22.30 -34.99
C GLY A 11 11.93 -21.47 -34.19
N TYR A 12 11.68 -21.22 -32.91
CA TYR A 12 12.49 -20.30 -32.11
C TYR A 12 13.64 -20.94 -31.32
N ALA A 13 13.83 -22.27 -31.40
CA ALA A 13 14.78 -22.99 -30.56
C ALA A 13 16.05 -23.51 -31.24
N ASP A 14 16.16 -23.47 -32.58
CA ASP A 14 17.16 -24.28 -33.31
C ASP A 14 18.19 -23.51 -34.15
N GLN A 15 18.54 -22.27 -33.77
CA GLN A 15 19.68 -21.57 -34.37
C GLN A 15 20.60 -20.96 -33.32
N ILE A 16 21.20 -21.83 -32.51
CA ILE A 16 22.49 -21.53 -31.87
C ILE A 16 23.44 -22.64 -32.28
N GLU A 17 24.15 -22.45 -33.41
CA GLU A 17 25.59 -22.71 -33.51
C GLU A 17 26.12 -22.50 -34.94
N THR A 18 27.39 -22.06 -34.99
CA THR A 18 28.34 -21.98 -36.12
C THR A 18 28.28 -20.77 -37.08
N GLY A 19 29.45 -20.11 -37.22
CA GLY A 19 29.84 -19.39 -38.44
C GLY A 19 30.34 -17.96 -38.24
N GLY A 20 31.61 -17.71 -38.58
CA GLY A 20 32.31 -16.45 -38.34
C GLY A 20 32.15 -15.34 -39.39
N ARG A 21 32.61 -14.15 -38.96
CA ARG A 21 33.13 -12.96 -39.66
C ARG A 21 32.30 -12.20 -40.72
N GLU A 22 32.21 -10.90 -40.43
CA GLU A 22 32.25 -9.75 -41.34
C GLU A 22 31.17 -9.64 -42.43
N GLY A 23 30.03 -9.10 -42.03
CA GLY A 23 29.14 -8.38 -42.92
C GLY A 23 28.67 -7.11 -42.23
N LYS A 24 28.96 -5.93 -42.82
CA LYS A 24 28.39 -4.64 -42.40
C LYS A 24 26.88 -4.80 -42.23
N LEU A 25 26.43 -4.91 -40.98
CA LEU A 25 25.01 -4.85 -40.63
C LEU A 25 24.53 -3.46 -41.03
N ARG A 26 23.97 -3.38 -42.24
CA ARG A 26 23.02 -2.32 -42.59
C ARG A 26 21.98 -2.36 -41.48
N ARG A 27 22.06 -1.42 -40.53
CA ARG A 27 20.99 -1.15 -39.57
C ARG A 27 19.75 -0.95 -40.43
N LYS A 28 18.89 -1.98 -40.52
CA LYS A 28 17.56 -1.83 -41.12
C LYS A 28 16.95 -0.66 -40.36
N LYS A 29 16.73 0.47 -41.03
CA LYS A 29 15.89 1.54 -40.50
C LYS A 29 14.58 0.85 -40.13
N HIS A 30 14.34 0.66 -38.83
CA HIS A 30 13.07 0.17 -38.38
C HIS A 30 12.00 1.07 -39.00
N SER A 31 11.04 0.45 -39.69
CA SER A 31 9.88 1.16 -40.20
C SER A 31 9.25 1.88 -39.02
N ARG A 32 9.13 3.21 -39.10
CA ARG A 32 8.53 4.07 -38.06
C ARG A 32 7.17 3.53 -37.55
N SER A 33 6.49 2.69 -38.34
CA SER A 33 5.25 2.02 -37.96
C SER A 33 5.41 1.01 -36.81
N ARG A 34 6.49 0.23 -36.74
CA ARG A 34 6.71 -0.71 -35.62
C ARG A 34 7.00 0.02 -34.31
N ASP A 35 7.70 1.15 -34.37
CA ASP A 35 7.98 1.96 -33.18
C ASP A 35 6.71 2.62 -32.62
N LEU A 36 5.77 3.02 -33.49
CA LEU A 36 4.48 3.57 -33.06
C LEU A 36 3.56 2.49 -32.45
N VAL A 37 3.52 1.28 -33.04
CA VAL A 37 2.79 0.15 -32.48
C VAL A 37 3.38 -0.27 -31.13
N ASN A 38 4.70 -0.34 -31.02
CA ASN A 38 5.38 -0.66 -29.75
C ASN A 38 5.14 0.42 -28.68
N ARG A 39 5.03 1.70 -29.05
CA ARG A 39 4.66 2.78 -28.12
C ARG A 39 3.22 2.67 -27.65
N ALA A 40 2.28 2.40 -28.56
CA ALA A 40 0.87 2.22 -28.20
C ALA A 40 0.67 1.02 -27.27
N VAL A 41 1.34 -0.10 -27.55
CA VAL A 41 1.34 -1.28 -26.67
C VAL A 41 1.96 -0.94 -25.31
N ALA A 42 3.12 -0.28 -25.28
CA ALA A 42 3.75 0.11 -24.03
C ALA A 42 2.92 1.11 -23.20
N GLU A 43 2.18 2.02 -23.84
CA GLU A 43 1.24 2.92 -23.17
C GLU A 43 0.04 2.15 -22.60
N GLN A 44 -0.49 1.18 -23.35
CA GLN A 44 -1.56 0.32 -22.89
C GLN A 44 -1.11 -0.53 -21.68
N ASP A 45 0.06 -1.14 -21.75
CA ASP A 45 0.64 -1.93 -20.65
C ASP A 45 0.85 -1.08 -19.40
N LYS A 46 1.31 0.17 -19.56
CA LYS A 46 1.42 1.12 -18.44
C LYS A 46 0.09 1.44 -17.79
N ARG A 47 -0.97 1.65 -18.59
CA ARG A 47 -2.32 1.91 -18.08
C ARG A 47 -2.86 0.71 -17.31
N ILE A 48 -2.75 -0.49 -17.88
CA ILE A 48 -3.19 -1.73 -17.23
C ILE A 48 -2.42 -1.93 -15.91
N ALA A 49 -1.09 -1.74 -15.93
CA ALA A 49 -0.27 -1.85 -14.73
C ALA A 49 -0.67 -0.84 -13.65
N GLN A 50 -0.99 0.39 -14.04
CA GLN A 50 -1.46 1.42 -13.10
C GLN A 50 -2.84 1.08 -12.52
N GLU A 51 -3.78 0.63 -13.35
CA GLU A 51 -5.11 0.20 -12.90
C GLU A 51 -5.05 -1.00 -11.94
N ASN A 52 -4.14 -1.95 -12.20
CA ASN A 52 -3.92 -3.08 -11.31
C ASN A 52 -3.36 -2.64 -9.96
N ARG A 53 -2.35 -1.75 -9.94
CA ARG A 53 -1.81 -1.20 -8.69
C ARG A 53 -2.86 -0.43 -7.89
N ALA A 54 -3.66 0.41 -8.55
CA ALA A 54 -4.72 1.15 -7.88
C ALA A 54 -5.77 0.22 -7.25
N ARG A 55 -6.11 -0.88 -7.94
CA ARG A 55 -7.05 -1.90 -7.43
C ARG A 55 -6.48 -2.64 -6.23
N GLU A 56 -5.24 -3.13 -6.32
CA GLU A 56 -4.55 -3.79 -5.22
C GLU A 56 -4.42 -2.86 -4.01
N ALA A 57 -4.08 -1.58 -4.25
CA ALA A 57 -4.01 -0.58 -3.22
C ALA A 57 -5.37 -0.35 -2.55
N GLU A 58 -6.47 -0.24 -3.32
CA GLU A 58 -7.82 -0.08 -2.78
C GLU A 58 -8.21 -1.26 -1.87
N GLU A 59 -7.90 -2.50 -2.28
CA GLU A 59 -8.19 -3.69 -1.47
C GLU A 59 -7.40 -3.70 -0.15
N ILE A 60 -6.12 -3.34 -0.19
CA ILE A 60 -5.28 -3.27 1.01
C ILE A 60 -5.77 -2.16 1.94
N ILE A 61 -6.11 -0.99 1.40
CA ILE A 61 -6.67 0.13 2.16
C ILE A 61 -7.99 -0.28 2.81
N LYS A 62 -8.90 -0.92 2.06
CA LYS A 62 -10.17 -1.44 2.62
C LYS A 62 -9.93 -2.38 3.79
N LYS A 63 -8.97 -3.29 3.65
CA LYS A 63 -8.60 -4.21 4.73
C LYS A 63 -8.06 -3.47 5.97
N GLN A 64 -7.21 -2.46 5.78
CA GLN A 64 -6.68 -1.65 6.88
C GLN A 64 -7.77 -0.82 7.58
N LEU A 65 -8.71 -0.27 6.81
CA LEU A 65 -9.83 0.53 7.31
C LEU A 65 -11.00 -0.32 7.80
N SER A 66 -10.96 -1.65 7.65
CA SER A 66 -12.04 -2.55 8.10
C SER A 66 -12.35 -2.42 9.60
N HIS A 67 -11.39 -2.00 10.42
CA HIS A 67 -11.58 -1.78 11.85
C HIS A 67 -12.13 -0.38 12.21
N PHE A 68 -12.39 0.47 11.23
CA PHE A 68 -12.97 1.79 11.48
C PHE A 68 -14.40 1.67 11.99
N PRO A 69 -14.83 2.58 12.88
CA PRO A 69 -16.21 2.66 13.30
C PRO A 69 -17.11 2.99 12.10
N PRO A 70 -18.33 2.41 12.03
CA PRO A 70 -19.33 2.72 11.02
C PRO A 70 -19.65 4.22 10.92
N LEU A 71 -19.86 4.73 9.70
CA LEU A 71 -20.10 6.16 9.43
C LEU A 71 -21.46 6.68 9.90
N ASP A 72 -22.39 5.79 10.25
CA ASP A 72 -23.67 6.13 10.87
C ASP A 72 -23.53 6.50 12.36
N SER A 73 -22.37 6.23 12.97
CA SER A 73 -22.06 6.61 14.34
C SER A 73 -21.30 7.94 14.42
N ASP A 74 -21.57 8.72 15.48
CA ASP A 74 -20.81 9.95 15.79
C ASP A 74 -19.30 9.71 15.89
N GLU A 75 -18.90 8.54 16.40
CA GLU A 75 -17.51 8.13 16.49
C GLU A 75 -16.90 7.92 15.09
N GLY A 76 -17.62 7.24 14.20
CA GLY A 76 -17.26 7.05 12.80
C GLY A 76 -17.04 8.36 12.06
N ILE A 77 -17.99 9.30 12.19
CA ILE A 77 -17.91 10.61 11.53
C ILE A 77 -16.70 11.39 12.04
N LYS A 78 -16.49 11.45 13.37
CA LYS A 78 -15.32 12.13 13.96
C LYS A 78 -14.02 11.48 13.50
N LYS A 79 -13.98 10.15 13.47
CA LYS A 79 -12.80 9.39 13.07
C LYS A 79 -12.44 9.61 11.61
N ALA A 80 -13.44 9.55 10.72
CA ALA A 80 -13.26 9.82 9.31
C ALA A 80 -12.68 11.21 9.09
N LYS A 81 -13.21 12.24 9.77
CA LYS A 81 -12.66 13.62 9.70
C LYS A 81 -11.20 13.70 10.13
N ILE A 82 -10.83 13.08 11.24
CA ILE A 82 -9.43 13.06 11.72
C ILE A 82 -8.53 12.35 10.73
N TYR A 83 -8.96 11.19 10.23
CA TYR A 83 -8.22 10.40 9.26
C TYR A 83 -8.02 11.13 7.93
N THR A 84 -9.07 11.73 7.38
CA THR A 84 -9.01 12.49 6.13
C THR A 84 -8.10 13.70 6.27
N ARG A 85 -8.17 14.41 7.40
CA ARG A 85 -7.24 15.50 7.71
C ARG A 85 -5.80 15.01 7.73
N TRP A 86 -5.51 13.93 8.47
CA TRP A 86 -4.17 13.34 8.51
C TRP A 86 -3.67 12.96 7.12
N LEU A 87 -4.53 12.35 6.31
CA LEU A 87 -4.19 11.93 4.95
C LEU A 87 -3.83 13.13 4.09
N ARG A 88 -4.68 14.16 4.06
CA ARG A 88 -4.42 15.41 3.33
C ARG A 88 -3.11 16.05 3.76
N ASP A 89 -2.94 16.28 5.07
CA ASP A 89 -1.76 16.96 5.60
C ASP A 89 -0.48 16.14 5.29
N SER A 90 -0.57 14.80 5.26
CA SER A 90 0.55 13.91 4.86
C SER A 90 0.80 13.88 3.36
N PHE A 91 -0.24 14.07 2.53
CA PHE A 91 -0.10 14.23 1.09
C PHE A 91 0.60 15.54 0.73
N ASP A 92 0.21 16.64 1.38
CA ASP A 92 0.80 17.96 1.17
C ASP A 92 2.30 17.99 1.52
N GLN A 93 2.70 17.22 2.53
CA GLN A 93 4.09 17.11 2.97
C GLN A 93 4.88 15.99 2.28
N ASP A 94 4.20 15.12 1.52
CA ASP A 94 4.75 13.92 0.87
C ASP A 94 5.25 12.81 1.82
N TYR A 95 5.13 12.98 3.13
CA TYR A 95 5.50 12.00 4.17
C TYR A 95 4.41 11.85 5.25
N PRO A 96 4.31 10.68 5.93
CA PRO A 96 3.32 10.47 6.98
C PRO A 96 3.59 11.38 8.18
N ILE A 97 2.59 12.19 8.56
CA ILE A 97 2.66 12.98 9.78
C ILE A 97 2.53 12.06 10.98
N LEU A 98 3.53 12.07 11.87
CA LEU A 98 3.53 11.28 13.10
C LEU A 98 3.99 12.17 14.25
N SER A 99 3.07 12.47 15.17
CA SER A 99 3.37 13.16 16.42
C SER A 99 3.10 12.23 17.60
N GLU A 100 3.83 12.39 18.71
CA GLU A 100 3.58 11.58 19.92
C GLU A 100 2.18 11.83 20.48
N GLY A 101 1.63 13.04 20.31
CA GLY A 101 0.28 13.39 20.73
C GLY A 101 -0.82 12.65 19.97
N ASP A 102 -0.53 12.17 18.76
CA ASP A 102 -1.42 11.38 17.93
C ASP A 102 -1.25 9.87 18.13
N VAL A 103 -0.51 9.45 19.16
CA VAL A 103 -0.26 8.04 19.45
C VAL A 103 -0.81 7.66 20.83
N LYS A 104 -1.64 6.62 20.84
CA LYS A 104 -2.08 5.96 22.06
C LYS A 104 -1.16 4.79 22.37
N PHE A 105 -0.51 4.80 23.53
CA PHE A 105 0.28 3.68 24.02
C PHE A 105 -0.57 2.75 24.88
N GLN A 106 -0.53 1.45 24.59
CA GLN A 106 -1.11 0.40 25.42
C GLN A 106 0.01 -0.48 25.97
N TYR A 107 0.02 -0.68 27.28
CA TYR A 107 0.97 -1.54 27.95
C TYR A 107 0.34 -2.93 28.12
N THR A 108 1.08 -3.96 27.74
CA THR A 108 0.62 -5.34 27.82
C THR A 108 1.72 -6.23 28.38
N VAL A 109 1.34 -7.42 28.84
CA VAL A 109 2.30 -8.45 29.22
C VAL A 109 3.02 -8.96 27.97
N ALA A 110 4.32 -9.17 28.08
CA ALA A 110 5.11 -9.74 26.99
C ALA A 110 4.53 -11.09 26.54
N SER A 111 4.48 -11.33 25.23
CA SER A 111 4.09 -12.63 24.71
C SER A 111 5.25 -13.61 24.97
N VAL A 112 5.01 -14.67 25.74
CA VAL A 112 6.07 -15.62 26.09
C VAL A 112 5.69 -17.01 25.60
N HIS A 113 6.42 -17.53 24.60
CA HIS A 113 6.41 -18.97 24.25
C HIS A 113 7.45 -19.75 25.06
N ALA A 114 8.52 -19.08 25.54
CA ALA A 114 9.52 -19.60 26.47
C ALA A 114 10.14 -18.44 27.30
N GLY A 115 10.14 -18.58 28.63
CA GLY A 115 10.66 -17.57 29.57
C GLY A 115 10.00 -17.70 30.93
N GLY A 116 10.80 -17.79 32.00
CA GLY A 116 10.32 -18.06 33.37
C GLY A 116 9.30 -17.04 33.91
N GLN A 117 8.66 -17.39 35.04
CA GLN A 117 7.54 -16.67 35.69
C GLN A 117 7.65 -15.13 35.75
N LYS A 118 8.85 -14.55 35.77
CA LYS A 118 9.06 -13.10 35.85
C LYS A 118 8.63 -12.37 34.57
N ARG A 119 8.89 -12.94 33.38
CA ARG A 119 8.56 -12.31 32.09
C ARG A 119 7.06 -12.39 31.77
N GLN A 120 6.36 -13.36 32.36
CA GLN A 120 4.90 -13.54 32.26
C GLN A 120 4.09 -12.56 33.12
N LYS A 121 4.72 -11.79 34.01
CA LYS A 121 4.03 -10.88 34.95
C LYS A 121 4.35 -9.40 34.74
N SER A 122 5.37 -9.08 33.94
CA SER A 122 5.80 -7.71 33.71
C SER A 122 5.13 -7.13 32.46
N GLU A 123 4.43 -6.00 32.61
CA GLU A 123 3.84 -5.22 31.51
C GLU A 123 4.92 -4.41 30.76
N THR A 124 5.91 -5.12 30.22
CA THR A 124 7.02 -4.50 29.49
C THR A 124 6.73 -4.34 28.01
N ALA A 125 5.75 -5.06 27.46
CA ALA A 125 5.38 -4.93 26.05
C ALA A 125 4.55 -3.66 25.84
N VAL A 126 4.86 -2.94 24.77
CA VAL A 126 4.17 -1.70 24.40
C VAL A 126 3.58 -1.85 23.02
N VAL A 127 2.31 -1.48 22.87
CA VAL A 127 1.64 -1.33 21.58
C VAL A 127 1.39 0.16 21.37
N ALA A 128 2.07 0.74 20.39
CA ALA A 128 1.80 2.09 19.92
C ALA A 128 0.69 2.04 18.87
N ILE A 129 -0.37 2.83 19.05
CA ILE A 129 -1.52 2.90 18.15
C ILE A 129 -1.65 4.32 17.64
N HIS A 130 -1.44 4.51 16.34
CA HIS A 130 -1.65 5.81 15.70
C HIS A 130 -3.15 6.11 15.66
N ILE A 131 -3.55 7.22 16.27
CA ILE A 131 -4.96 7.57 16.47
C ILE A 131 -5.64 7.76 15.11
N PRO A 132 -5.17 8.59 14.17
CA PRO A 132 -5.86 8.80 12.89
C PRO A 132 -6.11 7.52 12.10
N THR A 133 -5.10 6.65 11.94
CA THR A 133 -5.16 5.49 11.03
C THR A 133 -5.49 4.17 11.72
N LEU A 134 -5.48 4.12 13.06
CA LEU A 134 -5.56 2.90 13.88
C LEU A 134 -4.43 1.88 13.62
N THR A 135 -3.38 2.28 12.89
CA THR A 135 -2.18 1.48 12.66
C THR A 135 -1.48 1.20 13.98
N ARG A 136 -0.99 -0.03 14.15
CA ARG A 136 -0.38 -0.49 15.40
C ARG A 136 1.03 -0.99 15.16
N ALA A 137 1.92 -0.72 16.09
CA ALA A 137 3.22 -1.36 16.18
C ALA A 137 3.44 -1.84 17.62
N ARG A 138 3.97 -3.06 17.78
CA ARG A 138 4.25 -3.68 19.08
C ARG A 138 5.75 -3.87 19.24
N ASN A 139 6.28 -3.56 20.41
CA ASN A 139 7.63 -3.94 20.79
C ASN A 139 7.64 -4.56 22.20
N GLU A 140 8.41 -5.64 22.34
CA GLU A 140 8.63 -6.35 23.60
C GLU A 140 10.06 -6.90 23.75
N ASP A 141 11.00 -6.33 22.99
CA ASP A 141 12.38 -6.83 22.88
C ASP A 141 13.15 -6.64 24.18
N GLU A 142 12.95 -5.48 24.83
CA GLU A 142 13.70 -5.09 26.02
C GLU A 142 12.93 -5.37 27.31
N THR A 143 13.69 -5.40 28.41
CA THR A 143 13.13 -5.44 29.76
C THR A 143 12.63 -4.08 30.26
N SER A 144 13.09 -2.98 29.64
CA SER A 144 12.60 -1.62 29.94
C SER A 144 11.41 -1.27 29.07
N ARG A 145 10.33 -0.83 29.73
CA ARG A 145 9.11 -0.36 29.09
C ARG A 145 9.33 0.92 28.29
N GLU A 146 10.14 1.83 28.79
CA GLU A 146 10.44 3.11 28.14
C GLU A 146 11.18 2.89 26.81
N ILE A 147 12.16 1.98 26.78
CA ILE A 147 12.85 1.62 25.52
C ILE A 147 11.87 0.94 24.54
N ASN A 148 10.99 0.06 25.03
CA ASN A 148 9.97 -0.57 24.17
C ASN A 148 8.96 0.46 23.65
N LYS A 149 8.63 1.51 24.42
CA LYS A 149 7.76 2.61 23.98
C LYS A 149 8.37 3.37 22.81
N ASP A 150 9.63 3.77 22.94
CA ASP A 150 10.34 4.52 21.90
C ASP A 150 10.51 3.67 20.63
N ARG A 151 10.83 2.38 20.77
CA ARG A 151 10.91 1.46 19.63
C ARG A 151 9.56 1.22 18.98
N ALA A 152 8.49 1.05 19.76
CA ALA A 152 7.14 0.91 19.23
C ALA A 152 6.69 2.17 18.48
N PHE A 153 7.04 3.36 18.97
CA PHE A 153 6.78 4.61 18.28
C PHE A 153 7.55 4.71 16.96
N ASN A 154 8.85 4.45 16.96
CA ASN A 154 9.67 4.53 15.74
C ASN A 154 9.22 3.50 14.68
N THR A 155 8.81 2.31 15.10
CA THR A 155 8.32 1.26 14.19
C THR A 155 6.92 1.53 13.62
N LEU A 156 6.17 2.51 14.14
CA LEU A 156 4.92 2.96 13.52
C LEU A 156 5.14 3.67 12.18
N TYR A 157 6.30 4.28 11.95
CA TYR A 157 6.53 5.08 10.76
C TYR A 157 6.41 4.24 9.47
N THR A 158 7.07 3.08 9.42
CA THR A 158 7.08 2.20 8.24
C THR A 158 5.68 1.79 7.76
N PRO A 159 4.76 1.28 8.62
CA PRO A 159 3.42 0.95 8.15
C PRO A 159 2.59 2.19 7.77
N LEU A 160 2.83 3.36 8.36
CA LEU A 160 2.18 4.61 7.97
C LEU A 160 2.66 5.12 6.60
N GLU A 161 3.96 5.03 6.34
CA GLU A 161 4.57 5.36 5.05
C GLU A 161 4.03 4.44 3.95
N ARG A 162 3.97 3.13 4.23
CA ARG A 162 3.33 2.16 3.32
C ARG A 162 1.86 2.52 3.08
N HIS A 163 1.12 2.88 4.12
CA HIS A 163 -0.29 3.28 3.99
C HIS A 163 -0.45 4.49 3.09
N LEU A 164 0.39 5.52 3.28
CA LEU A 164 0.39 6.72 2.43
C LEU A 164 0.75 6.38 0.97
N SER A 165 1.74 5.51 0.74
CA SER A 165 2.10 5.05 -0.61
C SER A 165 0.93 4.38 -1.33
N LEU A 166 0.14 3.55 -0.65
CA LEU A 166 -1.04 2.92 -1.24
C LEU A 166 -2.07 3.97 -1.68
N TRP A 167 -2.24 5.02 -0.90
CA TRP A 167 -3.09 6.13 -1.31
C TRP A 167 -2.54 6.88 -2.52
N LYS A 168 -1.22 7.05 -2.63
CA LYS A 168 -0.57 7.65 -3.81
C LYS A 168 -0.72 6.77 -5.06
N ASP A 169 -0.76 5.45 -4.90
CA ASP A 169 -1.05 4.53 -6.01
C ASP A 169 -2.53 4.58 -6.43
N LEU A 170 -3.42 4.82 -5.47
CA LEU A 170 -4.86 4.90 -5.68
C LEU A 170 -5.33 6.24 -6.27
N LEU A 171 -4.74 7.34 -5.81
CA LEU A 171 -5.06 8.70 -6.23
C LEU A 171 -4.11 9.11 -7.36
N LYS A 172 -4.64 9.64 -8.46
CA LYS A 172 -3.76 10.16 -9.52
C LYS A 172 -3.04 11.42 -9.01
N PRO A 173 -1.89 11.80 -9.59
CA PRO A 173 -1.21 13.06 -9.25
C PRO A 173 -2.13 14.30 -9.40
N GLU A 174 -3.11 14.22 -10.30
CA GLU A 174 -4.12 15.25 -10.55
C GLU A 174 -5.24 15.28 -9.49
N ASP A 175 -5.37 14.20 -8.70
CA ASP A 175 -6.38 14.00 -7.66
C ASP A 175 -5.93 14.55 -6.29
N GLY A 176 -4.80 15.26 -6.21
CA GLY A 176 -4.29 15.89 -4.98
C GLY A 176 -5.19 16.99 -4.39
N ASN A 177 -6.33 17.29 -5.01
CA ASN A 177 -7.32 18.20 -4.45
C ASN A 177 -7.99 17.59 -3.21
N SER A 178 -8.08 18.37 -2.11
CA SER A 178 -8.69 17.98 -0.84
C SER A 178 -10.07 17.32 -1.00
N SER A 179 -10.90 17.85 -1.90
CA SER A 179 -12.24 17.32 -2.17
C SER A 179 -12.24 15.92 -2.80
N VAL A 180 -11.25 15.58 -3.62
CA VAL A 180 -11.15 14.26 -4.25
C VAL A 180 -10.72 13.22 -3.22
N ILE A 181 -9.76 13.57 -2.36
CA ILE A 181 -9.33 12.75 -1.23
C ILE A 181 -10.51 12.46 -0.29
N GLU A 182 -11.23 13.52 0.13
CA GLU A 182 -12.41 13.41 0.99
C GLU A 182 -13.46 12.47 0.39
N ASN A 183 -13.87 12.70 -0.86
CA ASN A 183 -14.88 11.88 -1.53
C ASN A 183 -14.44 10.40 -1.65
N LYS A 184 -13.16 10.14 -1.93
CA LYS A 184 -12.65 8.77 -2.08
C LYS A 184 -12.58 8.05 -0.73
N VAL A 185 -12.16 8.73 0.33
CA VAL A 185 -12.17 8.20 1.70
C VAL A 185 -13.59 7.89 2.14
N GLU A 186 -14.51 8.83 1.98
CA GLU A 186 -15.92 8.63 2.34
C GLU A 186 -16.53 7.44 1.60
N LYS A 187 -16.30 7.33 0.30
CA LYS A 187 -16.77 6.20 -0.50
C LYS A 187 -16.27 4.86 0.04
N ILE A 188 -14.97 4.74 0.32
CA ILE A 188 -14.39 3.49 0.84
C ILE A 188 -14.99 3.15 2.21
N LEU A 189 -15.14 4.13 3.10
CA LEU A 189 -15.72 3.91 4.42
C LEU A 189 -17.22 3.59 4.37
N GLN A 190 -17.97 4.17 3.44
CA GLN A 190 -19.37 3.84 3.19
C GLN A 190 -19.51 2.40 2.68
N ASP A 191 -18.71 2.01 1.68
CA ASP A 191 -18.68 0.65 1.14
C ASP A 191 -18.42 -0.38 2.25
N LEU A 192 -17.43 -0.11 3.12
CA LEU A 192 -17.12 -0.96 4.28
C LEU A 192 -18.25 -1.02 5.31
N SER A 193 -18.95 0.10 5.54
CA SER A 193 -20.09 0.15 6.46
C SER A 193 -21.25 -0.70 5.95
N LEU A 194 -21.50 -0.68 4.63
CA LEU A 194 -22.55 -1.48 3.98
C LEU A 194 -22.21 -2.98 3.99
N GLU A 195 -20.94 -3.35 3.82
CA GLU A 195 -20.50 -4.74 3.91
C GLU A 195 -20.73 -5.32 5.31
N LYS A 196 -20.44 -4.54 6.37
CA LYS A 196 -20.66 -4.96 7.76
C LYS A 196 -22.13 -5.18 8.11
N GLN A 197 -23.06 -4.45 7.50
CA GLN A 197 -24.50 -4.63 7.75
C GLN A 197 -25.09 -5.89 7.09
N LYS A 198 -24.39 -6.48 6.11
CA LYS A 198 -24.82 -7.70 5.41
C LYS A 198 -24.31 -8.99 6.04
N THR A 199 -23.40 -8.89 7.01
CA THR A 199 -22.73 -10.02 7.66
C THR A 199 -23.29 -10.22 9.06
#